data_AF-A0A2U1WNG1-F1
#
_entry.id   AF-A0A2U1WNG1-F1
#
_cell.length_a   1.000
_cell.length_b   1.000
_cell.length_c   1.000
_cell.angle_alpha   90.00
_cell.angle_beta   90.00
_cell.angle_gamma   90.00
#
_symmetry.space_group_name_H-M   'P 1'
#
loop_
_entity.id
_entity.type
_entity.pdbx_description
1 polymer ?
#
loop_
_entity_poly.entity_id
_entity_poly.type
_entity_poly.pdbx_seq_one_letter_code
_entity_poly.pdbx_strand_id
1 'polypeptide(L)'
;MKVRRTGSPDVTCKAMVRALSGQEIRAGSSSTQLTGRAILSPTGLASLLPLRSGDKLVRGGQERVIGWVDNKMLGAAYVRITVDFQG
;
A
#
# COMPACT_ATOMS: atom_id res chain seq x y z
N MET A 1 -6.42 -8.61 -1.19
CA MET A 1 -5.97 -7.39 -1.89
C MET A 1 -4.94 -7.81 -2.92
N LYS A 2 -4.87 -7.18 -4.10
CA LYS A 2 -3.70 -7.35 -4.97
C LYS A 2 -2.89 -6.06 -4.95
N VAL A 3 -1.57 -6.19 -5.08
CA VAL A 3 -0.67 -5.07 -5.21
C VAL A 3 0.08 -5.21 -6.53
N ARG A 4 0.26 -4.09 -7.22
CA ARG A 4 0.95 -4.03 -8.50
C ARG A 4 2.07 -3.01 -8.40
N ARG A 5 3.30 -3.47 -8.50
CA ARG A 5 4.43 -2.63 -8.85
C ARG A 5 4.47 -2.47 -10.36
N THR A 6 4.78 -1.26 -10.83
CA THR A 6 4.93 -1.00 -12.27
C THR A 6 5.98 -1.95 -12.87
N GLY A 7 5.61 -2.68 -13.93
CA GLY A 7 6.48 -3.66 -14.58
C GLY A 7 6.58 -5.02 -13.87
N SER A 8 5.77 -5.29 -12.84
CA SER A 8 5.69 -6.58 -12.14
C SER A 8 4.26 -7.16 -12.21
N PRO A 9 4.10 -8.50 -12.15
CA PRO A 9 2.79 -9.11 -12.09
C PRO A 9 2.05 -8.73 -10.80
N ASP A 10 0.72 -8.83 -10.83
CA ASP A 10 -0.11 -8.64 -9.65
C ASP A 10 0.20 -9.70 -8.60
N VAL A 11 0.52 -9.25 -7.38
CA VAL A 11 0.75 -10.15 -6.25
C VAL A 11 -0.38 -10.03 -5.25
N THR A 12 -0.93 -11.17 -4.82
CA THR A 12 -1.97 -11.19 -3.80
C THR A 12 -1.35 -11.05 -2.42
N CYS A 13 -1.91 -10.14 -1.61
CA CYS A 13 -1.49 -9.89 -0.24
C CYS A 13 -2.71 -9.79 0.70
N LYS A 14 -2.54 -10.30 1.92
CA LYS A 14 -3.48 -10.01 3.01
C LYS A 14 -3.35 -8.54 3.37
N ALA A 15 -4.48 -7.87 3.57
CA ALA A 15 -4.51 -6.44 3.83
C ALA A 15 -5.65 -6.10 4.77
N MET A 16 -5.36 -5.25 5.76
CA MET A 16 -6.37 -4.51 6.50
C MET A 16 -6.46 -3.11 5.89
N VAL A 17 -7.67 -2.62 5.61
CA VAL A 17 -7.90 -1.32 4.98
C VAL A 17 -8.81 -0.49 5.86
N ARG A 18 -8.46 0.78 6.07
CA ARG A 18 -9.30 1.76 6.78
C ARG A 18 -9.19 3.15 6.16
N ALA A 19 -10.17 4.00 6.43
CA ALA A 19 -10.06 5.43 6.11
C ALA A 19 -9.03 6.09 7.03
N LEU A 20 -8.38 7.14 6.53
CA LEU A 20 -7.56 8.05 7.33
C LEU A 20 -8.46 9.08 8.02
N SER A 21 -8.22 9.34 9.30
CA SER A 21 -8.80 10.50 9.96
C SER A 21 -8.05 11.78 9.55
N GLY A 22 -8.69 12.95 9.68
CA GLY A 22 -8.09 14.24 9.28
C GLY A 22 -6.72 14.52 9.91
N GLN A 23 -6.48 14.01 11.13
CA GLN A 23 -5.22 14.16 11.86
C GLN A 23 -4.10 13.23 11.36
N GLU A 24 -4.45 12.16 10.65
CA GLU A 24 -3.49 11.18 10.11
C GLU A 24 -3.04 11.52 8.68
N ILE A 25 -3.65 12.54 8.09
CA ILE A 25 -3.29 13.05 6.77
C ILE A 25 -1.94 13.74 6.89
N ARG A 26 -0.99 13.29 6.08
CA ARG A 26 0.40 13.76 6.15
C ARG A 26 0.48 15.23 5.76
N ALA A 27 1.36 15.96 6.44
CA ALA A 27 1.69 17.34 6.06
C ALA A 27 2.12 17.39 4.59
N GLY A 28 1.53 18.31 3.82
CA GLY A 28 1.76 18.43 2.38
C GLY A 28 0.95 17.49 1.49
N SER A 29 0.15 16.58 2.06
CA SER A 29 -0.88 15.83 1.34
C SER A 29 -2.23 16.49 1.57
N SER A 30 -3.03 16.72 0.52
CA SER A 30 -4.40 17.20 0.71
C SER A 30 -5.29 16.07 1.21
N SER A 31 -6.35 16.42 1.95
CA SER A 31 -7.38 15.46 2.36
C SER A 31 -8.17 14.84 1.21
N THR A 32 -8.01 15.39 0.00
CA THR A 32 -8.52 14.85 -1.25
C THR A 32 -7.55 13.89 -1.94
N GLN A 33 -6.26 13.86 -1.55
CA GLN A 33 -5.23 13.04 -2.18
C GLN A 33 -4.92 11.76 -1.42
N LEU A 34 -5.02 11.68 -0.11
CA LEU A 34 -4.79 10.42 0.62
C LEU A 34 -5.92 10.22 1.61
N THR A 35 -6.83 9.32 1.28
CA THR A 35 -8.07 9.10 2.04
C THR A 35 -8.11 7.71 2.69
N GLY A 36 -7.28 6.78 2.25
CA GLY A 36 -7.23 5.41 2.76
C GLY A 36 -5.83 4.99 3.22
N ARG A 37 -5.79 4.11 4.21
CA ARG A 37 -4.60 3.38 4.66
C ARG A 37 -4.80 1.89 4.51
N ALA A 38 -3.84 1.20 3.91
CA ALA A 38 -3.77 -0.24 3.89
C ALA A 38 -2.53 -0.72 4.67
N ILE A 39 -2.73 -1.67 5.57
CA ILE A 39 -1.66 -2.40 6.25
C ILE A 39 -1.61 -3.79 5.62
N LEU A 40 -0.55 -4.04 4.87
CA LEU A 40 -0.30 -5.26 4.13
C LEU A 40 0.56 -6.20 4.97
N SER A 41 0.18 -7.49 4.98
CA SER A 41 0.94 -8.58 5.58
C SER A 41 1.44 -9.51 4.46
N PRO A 42 2.52 -9.13 3.76
CA PRO A 42 3.05 -9.90 2.65
C PRO A 42 3.58 -11.28 3.07
N THR A 43 3.32 -12.27 2.23
CA THR A 43 3.79 -13.66 2.39
C THR A 43 4.22 -14.21 1.03
N GLY A 44 5.10 -15.22 1.00
CA GLY A 44 5.59 -15.81 -0.26
C GLY A 44 6.25 -14.77 -1.15
N LEU A 45 5.96 -14.75 -2.46
CA LEU A 45 6.55 -13.78 -3.39
C LEU A 45 6.27 -12.31 -3.02
N ALA A 46 5.16 -12.03 -2.31
CA ALA A 46 4.84 -10.66 -1.88
C ALA A 46 5.86 -10.11 -0.85
N SER A 47 6.53 -10.98 -0.08
CA SER A 47 7.51 -10.55 0.92
C SER A 47 8.82 -10.07 0.29
N LEU A 48 8.98 -10.29 -1.01
CA LEU A 48 10.14 -9.83 -1.78
C LEU A 48 9.84 -8.58 -2.61
N LEU A 49 8.61 -8.07 -2.54
CA LEU A 49 8.17 -6.93 -3.35
C LEU A 49 8.21 -5.64 -2.51
N PRO A 50 9.18 -4.74 -2.74
CA PRO A 50 9.11 -3.42 -2.13
C PRO A 50 8.01 -2.63 -2.81
N LEU A 51 7.05 -2.07 -2.06
CA LEU A 51 6.13 -1.10 -2.66
C LEU A 51 6.74 0.30 -2.61
N ARG A 52 6.37 1.13 -3.58
CA ARG A 52 6.78 2.54 -3.70
C ARG A 52 5.56 3.43 -3.93
N SER A 53 5.74 4.73 -3.73
CA SER A 53 4.78 5.72 -4.20
C SER A 53 4.64 5.63 -5.73
N GLY A 54 3.41 5.75 -6.24
CA GLY A 54 3.04 5.53 -7.64
C GLY A 54 2.64 4.09 -7.98
N ASP A 55 3.00 3.10 -7.16
CA ASP A 55 2.48 1.73 -7.30
C ASP A 55 0.98 1.68 -7.02
N LYS A 56 0.32 0.57 -7.40
CA LYS A 56 -1.14 0.45 -7.32
C LYS A 56 -1.59 -0.62 -6.34
N LEU A 57 -2.64 -0.30 -5.58
CA LEU A 57 -3.46 -1.29 -4.88
C LEU A 57 -4.67 -1.62 -5.74
N VAL A 58 -5.01 -2.90 -5.83
CA VAL A 58 -6.21 -3.37 -6.54
C VAL A 58 -7.16 -4.05 -5.55
N ARG A 59 -8.32 -3.42 -5.33
CA ARG A 59 -9.38 -3.91 -4.43
C ARG A 59 -10.71 -3.95 -5.18
N GLY A 60 -11.33 -5.13 -5.27
CA GLY A 60 -12.65 -5.27 -5.90
C GLY A 60 -12.69 -4.77 -7.35
N GLY A 61 -11.59 -4.93 -8.10
CA GLY A 61 -11.46 -4.44 -9.48
C GLY A 61 -11.06 -2.96 -9.62
N GLN A 62 -11.05 -2.19 -8.53
CA GLN A 62 -10.60 -0.79 -8.58
C GLN A 62 -9.12 -0.65 -8.27
N GLU A 63 -8.43 0.18 -9.06
CA GLU A 63 -7.02 0.53 -8.86
C GLU A 63 -6.90 1.84 -8.09
N ARG A 64 -6.09 1.84 -7.04
CA ARG A 64 -5.80 3.00 -6.20
C ARG A 64 -4.32 3.30 -6.23
N VAL A 65 -3.95 4.55 -6.48
CA VAL A 65 -2.55 4.97 -6.50
C VAL A 65 -2.04 5.13 -5.07
N ILE A 66 -0.90 4.53 -4.78
CA ILE A 66 -0.19 4.67 -3.52
C ILE A 66 0.54 6.01 -3.53
N GLY A 67 0.24 6.89 -2.57
CA GLY A 67 0.96 8.16 -2.42
C GLY A 67 2.12 8.06 -1.43
N TRP A 68 2.00 7.18 -0.44
CA TRP A 68 3.04 6.98 0.56
C TRP A 68 3.19 5.51 0.97
N VAL A 69 4.42 5.12 1.31
CA VAL A 69 4.77 3.76 1.74
C VAL A 69 5.72 3.81 2.93
N ASP A 70 5.48 2.95 3.90
CA ASP A 70 6.44 2.50 4.90
C ASP A 70 6.58 0.98 4.84
N ASN A 71 7.82 0.54 4.63
CA ASN A 71 8.16 -0.87 4.47
C ASN A 71 8.91 -1.32 5.72
N LYS A 72 8.33 -2.27 6.46
CA LYS A 72 9.00 -2.92 7.60
C LYS A 72 9.56 -4.28 7.17
N MET A 73 10.86 -4.42 7.31
CA MET A 73 11.62 -5.62 6.96
C MET A 73 12.02 -6.42 8.20
N LEU A 74 12.14 -7.73 8.04
CA LEU A 74 12.84 -8.63 8.95
C LEU A 74 13.79 -9.49 8.11
N GLY A 75 15.10 -9.29 8.29
CA GLY A 75 16.10 -9.82 7.36
C GLY A 75 15.89 -9.26 5.94
N ALA A 76 15.84 -10.15 4.94
CA ALA A 76 15.63 -9.77 3.55
C ALA A 76 14.15 -9.68 3.12
N ALA A 77 13.20 -9.96 4.03
CA ALA A 77 11.78 -10.04 3.70
C ALA A 77 11.01 -8.83 4.26
N TYR A 78 10.14 -8.26 3.45
CA TYR A 78 9.09 -7.36 3.91
C TYR A 78 8.06 -8.17 4.71
N VAL A 79 7.81 -7.77 5.94
CA VAL A 79 6.87 -8.45 6.86
C VAL A 79 5.62 -7.63 7.12
N ARG A 80 5.70 -6.30 6.91
CA ARG A 80 4.57 -5.39 6.98
C ARG A 80 4.82 -4.21 6.07
N ILE A 81 3.83 -3.86 5.26
CA ILE A 81 3.90 -2.67 4.40
C ILE A 81 2.68 -1.80 4.71
N THR A 82 2.92 -0.59 5.20
CA THR A 82 1.86 0.39 5.43
C THR A 82 1.84 1.34 4.25
N VAL A 83 0.68 1.53 3.63
CA VAL A 83 0.53 2.45 2.51
C VAL A 83 -0.64 3.38 2.71
N ASP A 84 -0.47 4.63 2.33
CA ASP A 84 -1.55 5.60 2.22
C ASP A 84 -1.86 5.79 0.72
N PHE A 85 -3.14 5.78 0.35
CA PHE A 85 -3.56 5.73 -1.05
C PHE A 85 -4.74 6.66 -1.34
N GLN A 86 -4.86 7.02 -2.62
CA GLN A 86 -5.98 7.77 -3.20
C GLN A 86 -7.23 6.89 -3.23
N GLY A 87 -8.30 7.33 -2.56
CA GLY A 87 -9.59 6.64 -2.53
C GLY A 87 -10.50 7.01 -3.67
#